data_AF-A0A642B354-F1
#
_entry.id   AF-A0A642B354-F1
#
_cell.length_a   1.000
_cell.length_b   1.000
_cell.length_c   1.000
_cell.angle_alpha   90.00
_cell.angle_beta   90.00
_cell.angle_gamma   90.00
#
_symmetry.space_group_name_H-M   'P 1'
#
loop_
_entity.id
_entity.type
_entity.pdbx_description
1 polymer ?
#
loop_
_entity_poly.entity_id
_entity_poly.type
_entity_poly.pdbx_seq_one_letter_code
_entity_poly.pdbx_strand_id
1 'polypeptide(L)'
;AYWESSTSSVIYKINKPNLDDWERKTIITVEFEHRWKTGGITYYTSVRPELNSMEGNQILDYATLDLPSGKRIGGIGTYHMEYDYPNDPPYKWLRKALYFGNQVYPGKFD
;
A
#
# COMPACT_ATOMS: atom_id res chain seq x y z
N ALA A 1 -4.36 6.95 -2.45
CA ALA A 1 -4.36 6.53 -3.86
C ALA A 1 -5.43 5.45 -4.00
N TYR A 2 -6.69 5.84 -4.18
CA TYR A 2 -7.82 4.91 -4.03
C TYR A 2 -8.01 4.02 -5.26
N TRP A 3 -7.99 4.63 -6.44
CA TRP A 3 -8.40 3.99 -7.69
C TRP A 3 -7.22 3.76 -8.65
N GLU A 4 -6.01 4.09 -8.23
CA GLU A 4 -4.81 3.77 -8.97
C GLU A 4 -4.68 2.25 -9.12
N SER A 5 -4.60 1.77 -10.37
CA SER A 5 -4.62 0.35 -10.72
C SER A 5 -3.25 -0.27 -10.99
N SER A 6 -2.17 0.49 -10.85
CA SER A 6 -0.82 -0.06 -10.97
C SER A 6 0.21 0.70 -10.12
N THR A 7 1.29 0.03 -9.76
CA THR A 7 2.41 0.62 -9.01
C THR A 7 2.95 1.88 -9.69
N SER A 8 3.10 1.86 -11.01
CA SER A 8 3.61 3.01 -11.76
C SER A 8 2.67 4.22 -11.69
N SER A 9 1.35 3.99 -11.76
CA SER A 9 0.35 5.05 -11.57
C SER A 9 0.41 5.66 -10.16
N VAL A 10 0.65 4.84 -9.13
CA VAL A 10 0.82 5.32 -7.75
C VAL A 10 2.07 6.17 -7.62
N ILE A 11 3.22 5.67 -8.10
CA ILE A 11 4.49 6.41 -8.10
C ILE A 11 4.33 7.75 -8.80
N TYR A 12 3.71 7.78 -9.99
CA TYR A 12 3.47 9.02 -10.72
C TYR A 12 2.67 10.04 -9.89
N LYS A 13 1.65 9.59 -9.16
CA LYS A 13 0.81 10.45 -8.33
C LYS A 13 1.58 11.08 -7.16
N ILE A 14 2.42 10.28 -6.49
CA ILE A 14 3.09 10.68 -5.25
C ILE A 14 4.47 11.29 -5.45
N ASN A 15 5.06 11.18 -6.63
CA ASN A 15 6.37 11.75 -6.92
C ASN A 15 6.32 13.29 -6.86
N LYS A 16 6.83 13.85 -5.76
CA LYS A 16 6.83 15.28 -5.45
C LYS A 16 8.23 15.75 -5.01
N PRO A 17 9.24 15.73 -5.91
CA PRO A 17 10.63 16.03 -5.57
C PRO A 17 10.85 17.49 -5.14
N ASN A 18 9.86 18.35 -5.37
CA ASN A 18 9.83 19.73 -4.93
C ASN A 18 9.45 19.89 -3.43
N LEU A 19 9.03 18.82 -2.75
CA LEU A 19 8.69 18.82 -1.33
C LEU A 19 9.84 18.23 -0.51
N ASP A 20 10.08 18.83 0.65
CA ASP A 20 11.10 18.37 1.60
C ASP A 20 10.81 16.95 2.11
N ASP A 21 11.78 16.05 1.96
CA ASP A 21 11.74 14.66 2.43
C ASP A 21 10.42 13.93 2.10
N TRP A 22 9.88 14.19 0.91
CA TRP A 22 8.57 13.68 0.50
C TRP A 22 8.51 12.15 0.54
N GLU A 23 9.62 11.47 0.25
CA GLU A 23 9.73 10.01 0.21
C GLU A 23 9.42 9.38 1.57
N ARG A 24 9.88 10.00 2.66
CA ARG A 24 9.67 9.49 4.04
C ARG A 24 8.43 10.07 4.70
N LYS A 25 7.92 11.20 4.21
CA LYS A 25 6.73 11.88 4.74
C LYS A 25 5.43 11.54 4.01
N THR A 26 5.50 10.80 2.90
CA THR A 26 4.31 10.38 2.14
C THR A 26 3.67 9.13 2.76
N ILE A 27 2.37 9.22 3.03
CA ILE A 27 1.50 8.09 3.38
C ILE A 27 0.50 7.88 2.24
N ILE A 28 0.37 6.64 1.77
CA ILE A 28 -0.61 6.26 0.73
C ILE A 28 -1.77 5.46 1.32
N THR A 29 -2.98 5.91 1.05
CA THR A 29 -4.20 5.30 1.59
C THR A 29 -4.98 4.54 0.53
N VAL A 30 -5.61 3.44 0.95
CA VAL A 30 -6.60 2.66 0.18
C VAL A 30 -8.00 2.98 0.69
N GLU A 31 -8.99 2.98 -0.18
CA GLU A 31 -10.40 3.16 0.18
C GLU A 31 -10.94 1.86 0.79
N PHE A 32 -11.49 1.88 2.01
CA PHE A 32 -12.02 0.69 2.68
C PHE A 32 -13.54 0.74 2.94
N GLU A 33 -14.20 1.90 2.82
CA GLU A 33 -15.67 1.98 2.94
C GLU A 33 -16.37 1.02 1.96
N HIS A 34 -15.85 0.89 0.73
CA HIS A 34 -16.34 -0.07 -0.25
C HIS A 34 -15.46 -1.32 -0.42
N ARG A 35 -14.15 -1.24 -0.10
CA ARG A 35 -13.18 -2.32 -0.44
C ARG A 35 -12.54 -3.04 0.73
N TRP A 36 -13.09 -2.92 1.94
CA TRP A 36 -12.57 -3.63 3.11
C TRP A 36 -12.52 -5.16 2.95
N LYS A 37 -13.44 -5.77 2.18
CA LYS A 37 -13.45 -7.24 1.99
C LYS A 37 -12.24 -7.74 1.21
N THR A 38 -11.77 -6.94 0.24
CA THR A 38 -10.78 -7.36 -0.76
C THR A 38 -9.42 -6.68 -0.59
N GLY A 39 -9.24 -5.83 0.43
CA GLY A 39 -7.98 -5.13 0.66
C GLY A 39 -7.65 -4.08 -0.41
N GLY A 40 -8.68 -3.44 -0.96
CA GLY A 40 -8.58 -2.51 -2.09
C GLY A 40 -9.25 -3.02 -3.37
N ILE A 41 -8.93 -2.41 -4.50
CA ILE A 41 -9.50 -2.81 -5.81
C ILE A 41 -9.03 -4.21 -6.22
N THR A 42 -9.87 -4.95 -6.95
CA THR A 42 -9.60 -6.34 -7.34
C THR A 42 -8.86 -6.51 -8.66
N TYR A 43 -8.54 -5.40 -9.32
CA TYR A 43 -7.88 -5.35 -10.64
C TYR A 43 -6.58 -4.53 -10.58
N TYR A 44 -5.92 -4.53 -9.42
CA TYR A 44 -4.63 -3.87 -9.25
C TYR A 44 -3.51 -4.73 -9.83
N THR A 45 -2.51 -4.09 -10.44
CA THR A 45 -1.29 -4.75 -10.94
C THR A 45 -0.08 -4.20 -10.18
N SER A 46 0.48 -5.02 -9.31
CA SER A 46 1.73 -4.74 -8.59
C SER A 46 2.94 -4.99 -9.49
N VAL A 47 4.00 -4.19 -9.28
CA VAL A 47 5.33 -4.43 -9.84
C VAL A 47 5.98 -5.71 -9.30
N ARG A 48 5.52 -6.22 -8.14
CA ARG A 48 5.93 -7.50 -7.54
C ARG A 48 5.04 -8.63 -8.07
N PRO A 49 5.51 -9.48 -9.00
CA PRO A 49 4.66 -10.47 -9.66
C PRO A 49 3.97 -11.43 -8.69
N GLU A 50 4.64 -11.78 -7.59
CA GLU A 50 4.14 -12.67 -6.54
C GLU A 50 2.94 -12.10 -5.79
N LEU A 51 2.77 -10.77 -5.73
CA LEU A 51 1.60 -10.17 -5.11
C LEU A 51 0.37 -10.27 -6.02
N ASN A 52 0.55 -10.36 -7.34
CA ASN A 52 -0.56 -10.39 -8.29
C ASN A 52 -1.41 -11.67 -8.24
N SER A 53 -0.90 -12.72 -7.58
CA SER A 53 -1.67 -13.94 -7.29
C SER A 53 -2.38 -13.88 -5.92
N MET A 54 -2.19 -12.81 -5.15
CA MET A 54 -2.78 -12.64 -3.82
C MET A 54 -3.96 -11.67 -3.84
N GLU A 55 -5.03 -12.01 -3.13
CA GLU A 55 -6.07 -11.03 -2.80
C GLU A 55 -5.49 -9.91 -1.91
N GLY A 56 -5.95 -8.67 -2.11
CA GLY A 56 -5.45 -7.48 -1.39
C GLY A 56 -4.12 -6.96 -1.92
N ASN A 57 -3.72 -7.31 -3.14
CA ASN A 57 -2.43 -6.90 -3.68
C ASN A 57 -2.22 -5.38 -3.75
N GLN A 58 -3.28 -4.55 -3.84
CA GLN A 58 -3.15 -3.09 -3.79
C GLN A 58 -2.53 -2.63 -2.46
N ILE A 59 -3.13 -2.95 -1.31
CA ILE A 59 -2.61 -2.51 0.00
C ILE A 59 -1.26 -3.17 0.34
N LEU A 60 -1.01 -4.40 -0.13
CA LEU A 60 0.27 -5.08 0.04
C LEU A 60 1.38 -4.43 -0.80
N ASP A 61 1.09 -4.05 -2.04
CA ASP A 61 2.02 -3.29 -2.89
C ASP A 61 2.36 -1.96 -2.26
N TYR A 62 1.36 -1.24 -1.73
CA TYR A 62 1.55 0.06 -1.09
C TYR A 62 2.48 -0.04 0.11
N ALA A 63 2.31 -1.06 0.95
CA ALA A 63 3.15 -1.25 2.14
C ALA A 63 4.59 -1.67 1.82
N THR A 64 4.79 -2.28 0.65
CA THR A 64 6.10 -2.77 0.19
C THR A 64 6.69 -1.90 -0.93
N LEU A 65 6.12 -0.72 -1.17
CA LEU A 65 6.49 0.15 -2.28
C LEU A 65 7.89 0.72 -2.07
N ASP A 66 8.82 0.27 -2.90
CA ASP A 66 10.14 0.90 -3.03
C ASP A 66 10.05 2.00 -4.09
N LEU A 67 10.41 3.22 -3.70
CA LEU A 67 10.42 4.41 -4.54
C LEU A 67 11.59 4.34 -5.54
N PRO A 68 11.59 5.16 -6.62
CA PRO A 68 12.66 5.14 -7.62
C PRO A 68 14.08 5.34 -7.05
N SER A 69 14.20 6.01 -5.90
CA SER A 69 15.48 6.17 -5.16
C SER A 69 15.97 4.90 -4.46
N GLY A 70 15.13 3.87 -4.37
CA GLY A 70 15.33 2.67 -3.56
C GLY A 70 14.82 2.78 -2.13
N LYS A 71 14.37 3.96 -1.68
CA LYS A 71 13.78 4.13 -0.33
C LYS A 71 12.37 3.55 -0.27
N ARG A 72 12.01 3.00 0.90
CA ARG A 72 10.64 2.58 1.21
C ARG A 72 9.74 3.80 1.37
N ILE A 73 8.47 3.67 0.97
CA ILE A 73 7.41 4.62 1.29
C ILE A 73 7.35 4.97 2.79
N GLY A 74 6.90 6.18 3.13
CA GLY A 74 6.76 6.64 4.52
C GLY A 74 5.71 5.86 5.33
N GLY A 75 4.60 5.47 4.69
CA GLY A 75 3.61 4.62 5.33
C GLY A 75 2.38 4.34 4.47
N ILE A 76 1.44 3.59 5.07
CA ILE A 76 0.15 3.27 4.47
C ILE A 76 -1.01 3.57 5.42
N GLY A 77 -2.23 3.63 4.89
CA GLY A 77 -3.44 3.67 5.70
C GLY A 77 -4.67 3.22 4.92
N THR A 78 -5.81 3.20 5.62
CA THR A 78 -7.11 2.85 5.05
C THR A 78 -8.14 3.90 5.43
N TYR A 79 -8.94 4.35 4.47
CA TYR A 79 -10.08 5.24 4.73
C TYR A 79 -11.28 4.41 5.20
N HIS A 80 -11.92 4.79 6.32
CA HIS A 80 -12.82 3.90 7.09
C HIS A 80 -12.11 2.62 7.54
N MET A 81 -10.98 2.78 8.24
CA MET A 81 -10.13 1.66 8.67
C MET A 81 -10.86 0.62 9.54
N GLU A 82 -11.86 1.04 10.29
CA GLU A 82 -12.71 0.21 11.14
C GLU A 82 -13.57 -0.77 10.32
N TYR A 83 -13.76 -0.54 9.03
CA TYR A 83 -14.46 -1.50 8.16
C TYR A 83 -13.61 -2.76 7.90
N ASP A 84 -12.31 -2.74 8.24
CA ASP A 84 -11.47 -3.95 8.27
C ASP A 84 -11.70 -4.79 9.54
N TYR A 85 -12.42 -4.26 10.55
CA TYR A 85 -12.68 -4.98 11.80
C TYR A 85 -13.53 -6.25 11.63
N PRO A 86 -14.60 -6.27 10.79
CA PRO A 86 -15.41 -7.47 10.56
C PRO A 86 -14.73 -8.55 9.70
N ASN A 87 -13.54 -8.30 9.15
CA ASN A 87 -12.76 -9.37 8.53
C ASN A 87 -12.27 -10.37 9.57
N ASP A 88 -11.85 -11.55 9.10
CA ASP A 88 -11.18 -12.55 9.92
C ASP A 88 -9.72 -12.73 9.46
N PRO A 89 -8.72 -12.42 10.30
CA PRO A 89 -8.83 -11.79 11.61
C PRO A 89 -9.26 -10.30 11.53
N PRO A 90 -9.73 -9.68 12.64
CA PRO A 90 -10.01 -8.25 12.66
C PRO A 90 -8.78 -7.42 12.28
N TYR A 91 -8.98 -6.44 11.41
CA TYR A 91 -7.91 -5.69 10.74
C TYR A 91 -7.00 -6.57 9.86
N LYS A 92 -7.56 -7.60 9.21
CA LYS A 92 -6.85 -8.56 8.34
C LYS A 92 -5.88 -7.85 7.41
N TRP A 93 -6.37 -6.87 6.66
CA TRP A 93 -5.59 -6.26 5.58
C TRP A 93 -4.56 -5.27 6.11
N LEU A 94 -4.93 -4.39 7.04
CA LEU A 94 -3.98 -3.43 7.60
C LEU A 94 -2.85 -4.14 8.35
N ARG A 95 -3.16 -5.18 9.15
CA ARG A 95 -2.15 -6.00 9.84
C ARG A 95 -1.24 -6.73 8.85
N LYS A 96 -1.82 -7.39 7.85
CA LYS A 96 -1.05 -8.13 6.84
C LYS A 96 -0.14 -7.19 6.05
N ALA A 97 -0.63 -6.01 5.65
CA ALA A 97 0.16 -5.02 4.92
C ALA A 97 1.33 -4.50 5.76
N LEU A 98 1.11 -4.16 7.03
CA LEU A 98 2.21 -3.75 7.92
C LEU A 98 3.22 -4.87 8.18
N TYR A 99 2.78 -6.12 8.31
CA TYR A 99 3.68 -7.27 8.40
C TYR A 99 4.54 -7.42 7.12
N PHE A 100 3.93 -7.26 5.94
CA PHE A 100 4.64 -7.31 4.67
C PHE A 100 5.68 -6.19 4.54
N GLY A 101 5.28 -4.94 4.83
CA GLY A 101 6.15 -3.78 4.71
C GLY A 101 7.29 -3.70 5.74
N ASN A 102 7.16 -4.36 6.89
CA ASN A 102 8.15 -4.24 7.97
C ASN A 102 8.95 -5.52 8.23
N GLN A 103 8.51 -6.69 7.76
CA GLN A 103 9.18 -7.97 8.02
C GLN A 103 9.44 -8.78 6.75
N VAL A 104 8.42 -9.02 5.91
CA VAL A 104 8.57 -9.87 4.71
C VAL A 104 9.44 -9.18 3.66
N TYR A 105 9.24 -7.87 3.46
CA TYR A 105 10.04 -7.04 2.57
C TYR A 105 10.63 -5.87 3.37
N PRO A 106 11.75 -6.06 4.09
CA PRO A 106 12.38 -4.99 4.86
C PRO A 106 12.71 -3.79 3.96
N GLY A 107 12.36 -2.59 4.41
CA GLY A 107 12.58 -1.35 3.65
C GLY A 107 13.97 -0.75 3.86
N LYS A 108 14.46 -0.05 2.84
CA LYS A 108 15.59 0.89 2.99
C LYS A 108 15.08 2.27 3.36
N PHE A 109 15.74 2.95 4.29
CA PHE A 109 15.30 4.24 4.82
C PHE A 109 16.30 5.37 4.66
N ASP A 110 17.52 5.06 4.20
CA ASP A 110 18.65 5.96 3.95
C ASP A 110 19.02 6.07 2.47
#